data_AF-A0A447U7I3-F1
#
_entry.id   AF-A0A447U7I3-F1
#
_cell.length_a   1.000
_cell.length_b   1.000
_cell.length_c   1.000
_cell.angle_alpha   90.00
_cell.angle_beta   90.00
_cell.angle_gamma   90.00
#
_symmetry.space_group_name_H-M   'P 1'
#
loop_
_entity.id
_entity.type
_entity.pdbx_description
1 polymer ?
#
loop_
_entity_poly.entity_id
_entity_poly.type
_entity_poly.pdbx_seq_one_letter_code
_entity_poly.pdbx_strand_id
1 'polypeptide(L)'
;MLCGEGESLLADLCDFWQRYPSTQADDLLLGWCRQHRPDFFPLAVMAVEARCMADAEYVPGESARTRLLWADILHSGRLSPLGRSFVDSLFYKRKAMAWANSRLSTQGEPETPLLDLYRTAEQVVLEAFPKEKPFFRLLIRLEEGQACPLEALITQALSSKIAMKPGDIRDKKELAEELRLAAEKKLSSEAKTEAPRQTESGGVMKIMKIVGLIALIVCALNRFFHFF
;
A
#
# COMPACT_ATOMS: atom_id res chain seq x y z
N MET A 1 -15.02 -2.63 -21.06
CA MET A 1 -14.93 -3.91 -20.34
C MET A 1 -15.29 -3.62 -18.89
N LEU A 2 -16.26 -4.34 -18.33
CA LEU A 2 -17.00 -4.03 -17.10
C LEU A 2 -16.07 -3.86 -15.88
N CYS A 3 -15.92 -2.62 -15.42
CA CYS A 3 -15.25 -2.31 -14.15
C CYS A 3 -16.22 -2.61 -13.00
N GLY A 4 -16.17 -3.82 -12.42
CA GLY A 4 -16.93 -4.10 -11.19
C GLY A 4 -16.97 -5.57 -10.75
N GLU A 5 -17.11 -6.51 -11.68
CA GLU A 5 -17.35 -7.92 -11.34
C GLU A 5 -16.10 -8.70 -10.89
N GLY A 6 -14.91 -8.23 -11.27
CA GLY A 6 -13.65 -8.91 -10.94
C GLY A 6 -13.33 -8.87 -9.45
N GLU A 7 -13.56 -7.73 -8.78
CA GLU A 7 -13.25 -7.54 -7.36
C GLU A 7 -14.29 -8.22 -6.44
N SER A 8 -15.54 -8.35 -6.89
CA SER A 8 -16.58 -9.04 -6.12
C SER A 8 -16.31 -10.54 -5.94
N LEU A 9 -15.56 -11.16 -6.86
CA LEU A 9 -15.21 -12.58 -6.81
C LEU A 9 -13.89 -12.87 -6.09
N LEU A 10 -13.12 -11.83 -5.73
CA LEU A 10 -11.80 -12.03 -5.11
C LEU A 10 -11.92 -12.70 -3.73
N ALA A 11 -12.93 -12.31 -2.94
CA ALA A 11 -13.17 -12.93 -1.64
C ALA A 11 -13.49 -14.43 -1.79
N ASP A 12 -14.43 -14.78 -2.68
CA ASP A 12 -14.81 -16.17 -2.96
C ASP A 12 -13.64 -16.99 -3.50
N LEU A 13 -12.80 -16.39 -4.35
CA LEU A 13 -11.61 -17.05 -4.89
C LEU A 13 -10.56 -17.30 -3.79
N CYS A 14 -10.31 -16.33 -2.92
CA CYS A 14 -9.41 -16.49 -1.78
C CYS A 14 -9.93 -17.56 -0.81
N ASP A 15 -11.22 -17.55 -0.50
CA ASP A 15 -11.88 -18.54 0.35
C ASP A 15 -11.81 -19.95 -0.26
N PHE A 16 -12.07 -20.06 -1.57
CA PHE A 16 -11.94 -21.31 -2.31
C PHE A 16 -10.51 -21.84 -2.26
N TRP A 17 -9.52 -20.97 -2.50
CA TRP A 17 -8.11 -21.34 -2.46
C TRP A 17 -7.68 -21.83 -1.08
N GLN A 18 -8.13 -21.18 0.00
CA GLN A 18 -7.84 -21.59 1.37
C GLN A 18 -8.50 -22.92 1.73
N ARG A 19 -9.75 -23.13 1.28
CA ARG A 19 -10.55 -24.31 1.64
C ARG A 19 -10.16 -25.56 0.84
N TYR A 20 -9.67 -25.40 -0.39
CA TYR A 20 -9.38 -26.49 -1.32
C TYR A 20 -7.96 -26.40 -1.90
N PRO A 21 -6.92 -26.82 -1.15
CA PRO A 21 -5.55 -26.78 -1.63
C PRO A 21 -5.36 -27.73 -2.81
N SER A 22 -5.16 -27.16 -4.00
CA SER A 22 -4.98 -27.89 -5.26
C SER A 22 -4.28 -27.02 -6.29
N THR A 23 -3.61 -27.67 -7.26
CA THR A 23 -3.00 -26.99 -8.41
C THR A 23 -4.03 -26.17 -9.20
N GLN A 24 -5.26 -26.64 -9.31
CA GLN A 24 -6.34 -25.90 -9.97
C GLN A 24 -6.66 -24.60 -9.24
N ALA A 25 -6.77 -24.63 -7.91
CA ALA A 25 -6.99 -23.44 -7.12
C ALA A 25 -5.80 -22.46 -7.25
N ASP A 26 -4.56 -22.97 -7.28
CA ASP A 26 -3.36 -22.16 -7.50
C ASP A 26 -3.42 -21.44 -8.85
N ASP A 27 -3.71 -22.17 -9.93
CA ASP A 27 -3.75 -21.61 -11.27
C ASP A 27 -4.87 -20.58 -11.42
N LEU A 28 -6.02 -20.77 -10.76
CA LEU A 28 -7.10 -19.80 -10.70
C LEU A 28 -6.69 -18.51 -9.98
N LEU A 29 -6.10 -18.62 -8.78
CA LEU A 29 -5.62 -17.47 -8.02
C LEU A 29 -4.55 -16.69 -8.80
N LEU A 30 -3.56 -17.40 -9.35
CA LEU A 30 -2.47 -16.80 -10.11
C LEU A 30 -2.97 -16.18 -11.42
N GLY A 31 -3.88 -16.83 -12.13
CA GLY A 31 -4.51 -16.31 -13.34
C GLY A 31 -5.28 -15.01 -13.07
N TRP A 32 -6.10 -15.00 -12.01
CA TRP A 32 -6.83 -13.81 -11.60
C TRP A 32 -5.89 -12.67 -11.20
N CYS A 33 -4.89 -12.94 -10.35
CA CYS A 33 -3.90 -11.94 -9.93
C CYS A 33 -3.16 -11.34 -11.13
N ARG A 34 -2.72 -12.19 -12.07
CA ARG A 34 -2.05 -11.74 -13.29
C ARG A 34 -2.92 -10.79 -14.10
N GLN A 35 -4.23 -11.05 -14.16
CA GLN A 35 -5.17 -10.28 -14.97
C GLN A 35 -5.65 -8.99 -14.31
N HIS A 36 -5.89 -9.01 -13.01
CA HIS A 36 -6.59 -7.92 -12.31
C HIS A 36 -5.69 -7.12 -11.35
N ARG A 37 -4.70 -7.78 -10.74
CA ARG A 37 -3.80 -7.19 -9.73
C ARG A 37 -2.34 -7.60 -10.00
N PRO A 38 -1.74 -7.17 -11.14
CA PRO A 38 -0.43 -7.66 -11.58
C PRO A 38 0.68 -7.44 -10.54
N ASP A 39 0.62 -6.38 -9.75
CA ASP A 39 1.59 -6.15 -8.66
C ASP A 39 1.45 -7.14 -7.50
N PHE A 40 0.28 -7.76 -7.30
CA PHE A 40 0.15 -8.82 -6.31
C PHE A 40 0.59 -10.18 -6.84
N PHE A 41 0.74 -10.33 -8.16
CA PHE A 41 1.08 -11.62 -8.77
C PHE A 41 2.41 -12.20 -8.25
N PRO A 42 3.53 -11.46 -8.17
CA PRO A 42 4.79 -12.00 -7.63
C PRO A 42 4.64 -12.52 -6.20
N LEU A 43 3.87 -11.81 -5.37
CA LEU A 43 3.59 -12.17 -3.98
C LEU A 43 2.66 -13.38 -3.87
N ALA A 44 1.65 -13.46 -4.74
CA ALA A 44 0.74 -14.62 -4.81
C ALA A 44 1.49 -15.89 -5.23
N VAL A 45 2.47 -15.79 -6.14
CA VAL A 45 3.35 -16.92 -6.50
C VAL A 45 4.11 -17.44 -5.27
N MET A 46 4.64 -16.53 -4.44
CA MET A 46 5.28 -16.93 -3.18
C MET A 46 4.31 -17.57 -2.20
N ALA A 47 3.09 -17.05 -2.08
CA ALA A 47 2.07 -17.62 -1.19
C ALA A 47 1.68 -19.05 -1.62
N VAL A 48 1.56 -19.29 -2.93
CA VAL A 48 1.34 -20.62 -3.51
C VAL A 48 2.50 -21.55 -3.19
N GLU A 49 3.73 -21.11 -3.43
CA GLU A 49 4.93 -21.90 -3.15
C GLU A 49 5.09 -22.23 -1.66
N ALA A 50 4.86 -21.24 -0.78
CA ALA A 50 4.90 -21.40 0.66
C ALA A 50 3.87 -22.43 1.16
N ARG A 51 2.69 -22.49 0.52
CA ARG A 51 1.67 -23.49 0.83
C ARG A 51 2.04 -24.89 0.35
N CYS A 52 2.61 -25.01 -0.84
CA CYS A 52 3.05 -26.30 -1.39
C CYS A 52 4.16 -26.94 -0.54
N MET A 53 4.94 -26.13 0.17
CA MET A 53 6.07 -26.56 0.97
C MET A 53 5.72 -26.50 2.47
N ALA A 54 5.34 -27.65 3.02
CA ALA A 54 4.95 -27.77 4.44
C ALA A 54 6.11 -27.51 5.42
N ASP A 55 7.35 -27.60 4.95
CA ASP A 55 8.53 -27.30 5.75
C ASP A 55 8.58 -25.79 6.09
N ALA A 56 8.64 -25.49 7.38
CA ALA A 56 8.74 -24.13 7.89
C ALA A 56 10.12 -23.50 7.62
N GLU A 57 11.15 -24.32 7.43
CA GLU A 57 12.51 -23.87 7.10
C GLU A 57 12.65 -23.51 5.61
N TYR A 58 11.70 -23.91 4.78
CA TYR A 58 11.71 -23.61 3.35
C TYR A 58 11.39 -22.14 3.07
N VAL A 59 12.25 -21.51 2.26
CA VAL A 59 12.12 -20.11 1.82
C VAL A 59 11.42 -20.05 0.46
N PRO A 60 10.19 -19.49 0.37
CA PRO A 60 9.53 -19.27 -0.91
C PRO A 60 10.27 -18.20 -1.73
N GLY A 61 10.24 -18.33 -3.06
CA GLY A 61 10.95 -17.46 -4.02
C GLY A 61 12.10 -18.14 -4.75
N GLU A 62 12.52 -19.33 -4.31
CA GLU A 62 13.70 -20.00 -4.85
C GLU A 62 13.41 -21.05 -5.94
N SER A 63 12.19 -21.61 -6.04
CA SER A 63 11.91 -22.66 -7.01
C SER A 63 12.01 -22.18 -8.46
N ALA A 64 12.38 -23.12 -9.35
CA ALA A 64 12.39 -22.87 -10.79
C ALA A 64 11.01 -22.43 -11.31
N ARG A 65 9.92 -22.98 -10.76
CA ARG A 65 8.55 -22.58 -11.12
C ARG A 65 8.30 -21.11 -10.78
N THR A 66 8.65 -20.69 -9.55
CA THR A 66 8.48 -19.29 -9.13
C THR A 66 9.30 -18.34 -9.99
N ARG A 67 10.57 -18.67 -10.25
CA ARG A 67 11.43 -17.86 -11.12
C ARG A 67 10.90 -17.77 -12.55
N LEU A 68 10.33 -18.84 -13.12
CA LEU A 68 9.71 -18.77 -14.45
C LEU A 68 8.48 -17.86 -14.47
N LEU A 69 7.60 -17.98 -13.47
CA LEU A 69 6.39 -17.14 -13.37
C LEU A 69 6.74 -15.66 -13.17
N TRP A 70 7.75 -15.36 -12.36
CA TRP A 70 8.27 -14.00 -12.17
C TRP A 70 8.90 -13.43 -13.43
N ALA A 71 9.69 -14.22 -14.16
CA ALA A 71 10.24 -13.79 -15.44
C ALA A 71 9.10 -13.46 -16.41
N ASP A 72 8.10 -14.33 -16.52
CA ASP A 72 6.97 -14.14 -17.42
C ASP A 72 6.17 -12.86 -17.13
N ILE A 73 5.83 -12.58 -15.85
CA ILE A 73 5.14 -11.33 -15.51
C ILE A 73 6.04 -10.09 -15.73
N LEU A 74 7.35 -10.20 -15.50
CA LEU A 74 8.30 -9.11 -15.76
C LEU A 74 8.32 -8.74 -17.24
N HIS A 75 8.38 -9.74 -18.13
CA HIS A 75 8.35 -9.55 -19.58
C HIS A 75 6.97 -9.11 -20.11
N SER A 76 5.88 -9.45 -19.42
CA SER A 76 4.52 -9.05 -19.82
C SER A 76 4.29 -7.53 -19.85
N GLY A 77 5.17 -6.77 -19.18
CA GLY A 77 5.08 -5.32 -19.12
C GLY A 77 4.05 -4.76 -18.12
N ARG A 78 3.33 -5.63 -17.41
CA ARG A 78 2.16 -5.26 -16.58
C ARG A 78 2.48 -4.81 -15.16
N LEU A 79 3.69 -5.07 -14.67
CA LEU A 79 4.13 -4.66 -13.34
C LEU A 79 4.36 -3.13 -13.28
N SER A 80 3.96 -2.54 -12.17
CA SER A 80 4.35 -1.18 -11.82
C SER A 80 5.87 -1.08 -11.62
N PRO A 81 6.46 0.13 -11.59
CA PRO A 81 7.87 0.30 -11.24
C PRO A 81 8.23 -0.33 -9.88
N LEU A 82 7.29 -0.35 -8.93
CA LEU A 82 7.49 -0.98 -7.62
C LEU A 82 7.60 -2.51 -7.76
N GLY A 83 6.65 -3.13 -8.44
CA GLY A 83 6.64 -4.59 -8.64
C GLY A 83 7.78 -5.09 -9.51
N ARG A 84 8.15 -4.34 -10.56
CA ARG A 84 9.35 -4.65 -11.37
C ARG A 84 10.60 -4.65 -10.52
N SER A 85 10.76 -3.61 -9.70
CA SER A 85 11.95 -3.46 -8.88
C SER A 85 12.05 -4.54 -7.80
N PHE A 86 10.92 -4.99 -7.23
CA PHE A 86 10.88 -6.14 -6.33
C PHE A 86 11.34 -7.43 -7.03
N VAL A 87 10.77 -7.73 -8.20
CA VAL A 87 11.15 -8.94 -8.96
C VAL A 87 12.63 -8.89 -9.38
N ASP A 88 13.11 -7.74 -9.86
CA ASP A 88 14.51 -7.54 -10.24
C ASP A 88 15.47 -7.69 -9.05
N SER A 89 15.08 -7.23 -7.86
CA SER A 89 15.94 -7.33 -6.67
C SER A 89 16.23 -8.78 -6.30
N LEU A 90 15.23 -9.65 -6.44
CA LEU A 90 15.30 -11.07 -6.14
C LEU A 90 16.04 -11.88 -7.22
N PHE A 91 15.89 -11.55 -8.51
CA PHE A 91 16.62 -12.22 -9.58
C PHE A 91 18.13 -12.00 -9.52
N TYR A 92 18.55 -10.76 -9.26
CA TYR A 92 19.96 -10.40 -9.43
C TYR A 92 20.79 -10.48 -8.15
N LYS A 93 20.20 -10.85 -6.99
CA LYS A 93 20.79 -11.00 -5.63
C LYS A 93 21.69 -9.84 -5.12
N ARG A 94 22.03 -8.85 -5.94
CA ARG A 94 22.96 -7.73 -5.68
C ARG A 94 22.26 -6.41 -5.40
N LYS A 95 20.97 -6.28 -5.69
CA LYS A 95 20.21 -5.02 -5.55
C LYS A 95 19.15 -5.03 -4.45
N ALA A 96 18.94 -6.13 -3.74
CA ALA A 96 17.94 -6.19 -2.67
C ALA A 96 18.21 -5.15 -1.56
N MET A 97 19.45 -5.06 -1.08
CA MET A 97 19.85 -3.98 -0.16
C MET A 97 19.79 -2.59 -0.80
N ALA A 98 19.96 -2.47 -2.11
CA ALA A 98 19.80 -1.21 -2.82
C ALA A 98 18.32 -0.80 -2.97
N TRP A 99 17.39 -1.75 -3.11
CA TRP A 99 15.95 -1.50 -3.18
C TRP A 99 15.39 -1.06 -1.84
N ALA A 100 15.75 -1.79 -0.76
CA ALA A 100 15.46 -1.39 0.60
C ALA A 100 15.96 0.05 0.85
N ASN A 101 17.24 0.33 0.58
CA ASN A 101 17.82 1.65 0.84
C ASN A 101 17.36 2.76 -0.12
N SER A 102 17.10 2.48 -1.41
CA SER A 102 16.77 3.53 -2.39
C SER A 102 15.37 4.09 -2.24
N ARG A 103 14.40 3.30 -1.71
CA ARG A 103 13.04 3.79 -1.41
C ARG A 103 12.81 4.15 0.05
N LEU A 104 13.50 3.50 1.01
CA LEU A 104 13.38 3.85 2.44
C LEU A 104 13.94 5.25 2.75
N SER A 105 14.95 5.73 2.00
CA SER A 105 15.67 6.96 2.36
C SER A 105 15.18 8.25 1.69
N THR A 106 14.46 8.18 0.57
CA THR A 106 14.38 9.37 -0.31
C THR A 106 13.07 10.13 -0.32
N GLN A 107 11.88 9.56 -0.10
CA GLN A 107 10.64 10.33 -0.40
C GLN A 107 9.42 10.15 0.51
N GLY A 108 9.51 9.48 1.68
CA GLY A 108 8.33 9.36 2.54
C GLY A 108 7.11 8.86 1.77
N GLU A 109 7.32 7.89 0.87
CA GLU A 109 6.23 7.32 0.07
C GLU A 109 5.13 6.83 1.04
N PRO A 110 3.84 7.04 0.69
CA PRO A 110 2.75 6.67 1.57
C PRO A 110 2.88 5.19 1.93
N GLU A 111 2.79 4.92 3.23
CA GLU A 111 2.81 3.58 3.80
C GLU A 111 1.59 2.79 3.29
N THR A 112 1.76 2.09 2.16
CA THR A 112 0.71 1.25 1.56
C THR A 112 0.90 -0.21 1.93
N PRO A 113 -0.18 -0.99 2.09
CA PRO A 113 -0.07 -2.42 2.39
C PRO A 113 0.75 -3.20 1.35
N LEU A 114 0.66 -2.82 0.06
CA LEU A 114 1.43 -3.46 -1.01
C LEU A 114 2.95 -3.27 -0.83
N LEU A 115 3.38 -2.08 -0.39
CA LEU A 115 4.80 -1.83 -0.11
C LEU A 115 5.29 -2.67 1.08
N ASP A 116 4.48 -2.80 2.13
CA ASP A 116 4.81 -3.65 3.28
C ASP A 116 4.86 -5.12 2.91
N LEU A 117 3.97 -5.58 2.04
CA LEU A 117 3.99 -6.95 1.50
C LEU A 117 5.29 -7.21 0.74
N TYR A 118 5.73 -6.30 -0.14
CA TYR A 118 6.99 -6.46 -0.85
C TYR A 118 8.20 -6.46 0.08
N ARG A 119 8.23 -5.57 1.09
CA ARG A 119 9.32 -5.53 2.08
C ARG A 119 9.40 -6.82 2.88
N THR A 120 8.25 -7.29 3.36
CA THR A 120 8.16 -8.54 4.11
C THR A 120 8.57 -9.73 3.25
N ALA A 121 8.10 -9.79 2.00
CA ALA A 121 8.45 -10.86 1.07
C ALA A 121 9.94 -10.88 0.71
N GLU A 122 10.55 -9.72 0.45
CA GLU A 122 11.99 -9.63 0.17
C GLU A 122 12.80 -10.11 1.39
N GLN A 123 12.41 -9.69 2.59
CA GLN A 123 13.03 -10.13 3.85
C GLN A 123 12.92 -11.64 4.06
N VAL A 124 11.76 -12.23 3.77
CA VAL A 124 11.58 -13.70 3.79
C VAL A 124 12.53 -14.38 2.82
N VAL A 125 12.64 -13.90 1.57
CA VAL A 125 13.50 -14.50 0.53
C VAL A 125 14.99 -14.37 0.88
N LEU A 126 15.39 -13.26 1.50
CA LEU A 126 16.78 -13.01 1.88
C LEU A 126 17.19 -13.69 3.20
N GLU A 127 16.27 -14.45 3.83
CA GLU A 127 16.46 -15.00 5.19
C GLU A 127 16.77 -13.93 6.26
N ALA A 128 16.56 -12.66 5.91
CA ALA A 128 16.64 -11.54 6.83
C ALA A 128 15.28 -11.45 7.53
N PHE A 129 15.05 -12.30 8.53
CA PHE A 129 13.76 -12.43 9.20
C PHE A 129 13.10 -11.07 9.48
N PRO A 130 11.84 -10.88 9.04
CA PRO A 130 11.18 -9.59 9.11
C PRO A 130 10.83 -9.26 10.54
N LYS A 131 11.68 -8.47 11.19
CA LYS A 131 11.42 -7.94 12.54
C LYS A 131 11.36 -6.43 12.49
N GLU A 132 10.70 -5.93 11.45
CA GLU A 132 10.58 -4.51 11.16
C GLU A 132 9.11 -4.09 11.11
N LYS A 133 8.88 -2.80 11.33
CA LYS A 133 7.56 -2.16 11.34
C LYS A 133 6.62 -2.56 10.18
N PRO A 134 7.09 -2.77 8.92
CA PRO A 134 6.23 -3.20 7.82
C PRO A 134 5.48 -4.51 8.09
N PHE A 135 6.15 -5.52 8.62
CA PHE A 135 5.52 -6.81 8.91
C PHE A 135 4.48 -6.69 10.02
N PHE A 136 4.81 -5.97 11.09
CA PHE A 136 3.86 -5.73 12.19
C PHE A 136 2.62 -4.97 11.73
N ARG A 137 2.77 -3.98 10.82
CA ARG A 137 1.62 -3.27 10.23
C ARG A 137 0.69 -4.21 9.45
N LEU A 138 1.23 -5.17 8.70
CA LEU A 138 0.41 -6.20 8.02
C LEU A 138 -0.34 -7.08 9.02
N LEU A 139 0.32 -7.55 10.08
CA LEU A 139 -0.31 -8.37 11.11
C LEU A 139 -1.43 -7.63 11.85
N ILE A 140 -1.20 -6.36 12.21
CA ILE A 140 -2.21 -5.52 12.86
C ILE A 140 -3.43 -5.35 11.95
N ARG A 141 -3.21 -5.03 10.67
CA ARG A 141 -4.30 -4.89 9.68
C ARG A 141 -5.09 -6.18 9.49
N LEU A 142 -4.40 -7.33 9.50
CA LEU A 142 -5.02 -8.64 9.43
C LEU A 142 -5.90 -8.91 10.67
N GLU A 143 -5.39 -8.63 11.88
CA GLU A 143 -6.12 -8.81 13.13
C GLU A 143 -7.33 -7.87 13.28
N GLU A 144 -7.21 -6.64 12.77
CA GLU A 144 -8.28 -5.64 12.77
C GLU A 144 -9.31 -5.83 11.65
N GLY A 145 -9.14 -6.83 10.77
CA GLY A 145 -10.04 -7.07 9.64
C GLY A 145 -9.99 -5.97 8.56
N GLN A 146 -8.90 -5.20 8.51
CA GLN A 146 -8.69 -4.11 7.55
C GLN A 146 -7.95 -4.54 6.27
N ALA A 147 -7.39 -5.75 6.27
CA ALA A 147 -6.71 -6.33 5.12
C ALA A 147 -7.74 -6.76 4.06
N CYS A 148 -7.47 -6.48 2.78
CA CYS A 148 -8.28 -7.07 1.71
C CYS A 148 -8.01 -8.59 1.60
N PRO A 149 -8.88 -9.39 0.94
CA PRO A 149 -8.72 -10.85 0.91
C PRO A 149 -7.35 -11.33 0.41
N LEU A 150 -6.82 -10.69 -0.63
CA LEU A 150 -5.52 -11.03 -1.20
C LEU A 150 -4.36 -10.60 -0.29
N GLU A 151 -4.44 -9.43 0.34
CA GLU A 151 -3.49 -8.97 1.37
C GLU A 151 -3.46 -9.95 2.54
N ALA A 152 -4.63 -10.37 3.03
CA ALA A 152 -4.77 -11.30 4.14
C ALA A 152 -4.13 -12.66 3.83
N LEU A 153 -4.44 -13.22 2.65
CA LEU A 153 -3.90 -14.50 2.19
C LEU A 153 -2.36 -14.46 2.12
N ILE A 154 -1.80 -13.43 1.49
CA ILE A 154 -0.34 -13.29 1.35
C ILE A 154 0.30 -13.07 2.72
N THR A 155 -0.28 -12.21 3.57
CA THR A 155 0.22 -11.94 4.92
C THR A 155 0.27 -13.22 5.75
N GLN A 156 -0.77 -14.05 5.71
CA GLN A 156 -0.80 -15.34 6.40
C GLN A 156 0.28 -16.29 5.86
N ALA A 157 0.43 -16.39 4.54
CA ALA A 157 1.43 -17.24 3.93
C ALA A 157 2.86 -16.83 4.33
N LEU A 158 3.17 -15.53 4.28
CA LEU A 158 4.47 -15.00 4.72
C LEU A 158 4.67 -15.21 6.23
N SER A 159 3.66 -14.90 7.05
CA SER A 159 3.73 -15.07 8.51
C SER A 159 4.00 -16.51 8.92
N SER A 160 3.54 -17.50 8.17
CA SER A 160 3.79 -18.92 8.46
C SER A 160 5.28 -19.30 8.38
N LYS A 161 6.10 -18.49 7.69
CA LYS A 161 7.55 -18.69 7.53
C LYS A 161 8.39 -17.85 8.50
N ILE A 162 7.75 -17.13 9.42
CA ILE A 162 8.42 -16.18 10.32
C ILE A 162 8.16 -16.58 11.78
N ALA A 163 9.23 -16.92 12.50
CA ALA A 163 9.13 -17.24 13.92
C ALA A 163 9.07 -15.96 14.80
N MET A 164 7.91 -15.70 15.41
CA MET A 164 7.73 -14.61 16.38
C MET A 164 8.30 -14.97 17.75
N LYS A 165 9.18 -14.12 18.27
CA LYS A 165 9.70 -14.16 19.65
C LYS A 165 8.80 -13.32 20.56
N PRO A 166 8.84 -13.52 21.89
CA PRO A 166 8.07 -12.70 22.84
C PRO A 166 8.30 -11.19 22.72
N GLY A 167 9.53 -10.77 22.38
CA GLY A 167 9.84 -9.36 22.11
C GLY A 167 9.09 -8.80 20.90
N ASP A 168 9.02 -9.56 19.80
CA ASP A 168 8.31 -9.13 18.60
C ASP A 168 6.81 -8.94 18.86
N ILE A 169 6.22 -9.77 19.72
CA ILE A 169 4.81 -9.65 20.12
C ILE A 169 4.58 -8.34 20.89
N ARG A 170 5.51 -7.97 21.78
CA ARG A 170 5.44 -6.72 22.52
C ARG A 170 5.58 -5.52 21.57
N ASP A 171 6.59 -5.54 20.70
CA ASP A 171 6.86 -4.44 19.78
C ASP A 171 5.69 -4.24 18.80
N LYS A 172 5.05 -5.33 18.34
CA LYS A 172 3.80 -5.26 17.55
C LYS A 172 2.65 -4.62 18.33
N LYS A 173 2.49 -4.94 19.62
CA LYS A 173 1.44 -4.34 20.47
C LYS A 173 1.69 -2.85 20.69
N GLU A 174 2.93 -2.47 20.95
CA GLU A 174 3.33 -1.05 21.07
C GLU A 174 3.01 -0.29 19.78
N LEU A 175 3.37 -0.84 18.62
CA LEU A 175 3.04 -0.25 17.33
C LEU A 175 1.52 -0.15 17.08
N ALA A 176 0.74 -1.15 17.50
CA ALA A 176 -0.71 -1.11 17.37
C ALA A 176 -1.33 0.05 18.17
N GLU A 177 -0.84 0.30 19.38
CA GLU A 177 -1.27 1.46 20.18
C GLU A 177 -0.82 2.79 19.57
N GLU A 178 0.41 2.88 19.06
CA GLU A 178 0.87 4.08 18.35
C GLU A 178 -0.04 4.43 17.15
N LEU A 179 -0.42 3.43 16.36
CA LEU A 179 -1.29 3.61 15.19
C LEU A 179 -2.72 4.02 15.60
N ARG A 180 -3.26 3.44 16.67
CA ARG A 180 -4.57 3.82 17.22
C ARG A 180 -4.60 5.26 17.70
N LEU A 181 -3.62 5.66 18.50
CA LEU A 181 -3.49 7.04 18.98
C LEU A 181 -3.31 8.03 17.82
N ALA A 182 -2.56 7.66 16.78
CA ALA A 182 -2.40 8.47 15.58
C ALA A 182 -3.73 8.64 14.81
N ALA A 183 -4.52 7.57 14.68
CA ALA A 183 -5.83 7.60 14.03
C ALA A 183 -6.83 8.48 14.81
N GLU A 184 -6.90 8.34 16.13
CA GLU A 184 -7.74 9.17 17.01
C GLU A 184 -7.35 10.65 16.93
N LYS A 185 -6.05 10.95 16.95
CA LYS A 185 -5.55 12.32 16.80
C LYS A 185 -5.96 12.91 15.46
N LYS A 186 -5.85 12.14 14.38
CA LYS A 186 -6.27 12.57 13.03
C LYS A 186 -7.76 12.89 12.99
N LEU A 187 -8.61 11.99 13.48
CA LEU A 187 -10.07 12.20 13.62
C LEU A 187 -10.40 13.46 14.44
N SER A 188 -9.72 13.68 15.56
CA SER A 188 -9.93 14.86 16.40
C SER A 188 -9.51 16.17 15.74
N SER A 189 -8.50 16.13 14.85
CA SER A 189 -8.02 17.30 14.10
C SER A 189 -8.92 17.62 12.91
N GLU A 190 -9.45 16.60 12.23
CA GLU A 190 -10.40 16.76 11.13
C GLU A 190 -11.75 17.30 11.66
N ALA A 191 -12.24 16.77 12.79
CA ALA A 191 -13.46 17.26 13.45
C ALA A 191 -13.36 18.73 13.92
N LYS A 192 -12.16 19.19 14.32
CA LYS A 192 -11.92 20.61 14.66
C LYS A 192 -11.91 21.52 13.42
N THR A 193 -11.69 20.97 12.23
CA THR A 193 -11.62 21.73 10.97
C THR A 193 -13.01 21.87 10.32
N GLU A 194 -13.97 21.02 10.68
CA GLU A 194 -15.36 21.04 10.19
C GLU A 194 -16.36 21.79 11.10
N ALA A 195 -15.94 22.33 12.25
CA ALA A 195 -16.74 23.27 13.01
C ALA A 195 -17.06 24.51 12.14
N PRO A 196 -18.30 25.08 12.18
CA PRO A 196 -18.74 26.07 11.21
C PRO A 196 -17.78 27.25 11.21
N ARG A 197 -17.17 27.53 10.04
CA ARG A 197 -16.38 28.74 9.81
C ARG A 197 -17.21 29.94 10.28
N GLN A 198 -16.86 30.47 11.44
CA GLN A 198 -17.17 31.86 11.73
C GLN A 198 -16.55 32.66 10.59
N THR A 199 -17.42 33.33 9.85
CA THR A 199 -17.06 34.29 8.80
C THR A 199 -16.02 35.26 9.35
N GLU A 200 -14.77 35.09 8.93
CA GLU A 200 -13.71 36.05 9.16
C GLU A 200 -14.09 37.36 8.45
N SER A 201 -14.66 38.27 9.24
CA SER A 201 -15.03 39.64 8.90
C SER A 201 -13.86 40.52 8.41
N GLY A 202 -12.64 39.98 8.30
CA GLY A 202 -11.43 40.73 7.91
C GLY A 202 -11.22 40.89 6.40
N GLY A 203 -11.68 39.94 5.58
CA GLY A 203 -11.49 39.97 4.12
C GLY A 203 -12.44 40.92 3.40
N VAL A 204 -13.70 40.95 3.81
CA VAL A 204 -14.77 41.77 3.20
C VAL A 204 -14.48 43.26 3.37
N MET A 205 -13.92 43.67 4.51
CA MET A 205 -13.53 45.07 4.78
C MET A 205 -12.40 45.55 3.85
N LYS A 206 -11.46 44.66 3.47
CA LYS A 206 -10.39 44.96 2.50
C LYS A 206 -10.94 45.08 1.08
N ILE A 207 -11.87 44.19 0.69
CA ILE A 207 -12.51 44.23 -0.64
C ILE A 207 -13.37 45.49 -0.79
N MET A 208 -14.17 45.86 0.22
CA MET A 208 -14.95 47.11 0.17
C MET A 208 -14.07 48.36 0.05
N LYS A 209 -12.90 48.39 0.70
CA LYS A 209 -11.95 49.50 0.54
C LYS A 209 -11.39 49.59 -0.89
N ILE A 210 -11.09 48.46 -1.52
CA ILE A 210 -10.57 48.42 -2.90
C ILE A 210 -11.66 48.89 -3.89
N VAL A 211 -12.89 48.38 -3.76
CA VAL A 211 -14.01 48.76 -4.62
C VAL A 211 -14.34 50.26 -4.48
N GLY A 212 -14.32 50.79 -3.25
CA GLY A 212 -14.51 52.22 -2.99
C GLY A 212 -13.42 53.09 -3.63
N LEU A 213 -12.15 52.65 -3.60
CA LEU A 213 -11.05 53.38 -4.23
C LEU A 213 -11.19 53.41 -5.76
N ILE A 214 -11.59 52.28 -6.37
CA ILE A 214 -11.82 52.18 -7.82
C ILE A 214 -12.97 53.12 -8.23
N ALA A 215 -14.08 53.13 -7.49
CA ALA A 215 -15.21 54.02 -7.78
C ALA A 215 -14.81 55.51 -7.69
N LEU A 216 -13.99 55.87 -6.70
CA LEU A 216 -13.47 57.25 -6.57
C LEU A 216 -12.57 57.64 -7.75
N ILE A 217 -11.70 56.74 -8.20
CA ILE A 217 -10.84 56.96 -9.36
C ILE A 217 -11.67 57.11 -10.63
N VAL A 218 -12.69 56.25 -10.83
CA VAL A 218 -13.60 56.34 -11.99
C VAL A 218 -14.39 57.65 -11.96
N CYS A 219 -14.91 58.08 -10.80
CA CYS A 219 -15.61 59.36 -10.68
C CYS A 219 -14.68 60.56 -10.93
N ALA A 220 -13.43 60.52 -10.45
CA ALA A 220 -12.44 61.56 -10.70
C ALA A 220 -12.07 61.64 -12.19
N LEU A 221 -11.84 60.50 -12.84
CA LEU A 221 -11.58 60.42 -14.28
C LEU A 221 -12.77 60.90 -15.10
N ASN A 222 -13.99 60.47 -14.77
CA ASN A 222 -15.20 60.88 -15.50
C ASN A 222 -15.48 62.39 -15.36
N ARG A 223 -15.12 62.99 -14.21
CA ARG A 223 -15.18 64.45 -14.02
C ARG A 223 -14.06 65.19 -14.75
N PHE A 224 -12.89 64.57 -14.93
CA PHE A 224 -11.78 65.12 -15.71
C PHE A 224 -12.08 65.09 -17.22
N PHE A 225 -12.72 64.03 -17.71
CA PHE A 225 -13.14 63.91 -19.12
C PHE A 225 -14.37 64.76 -19.49
N HIS A 226 -15.16 65.24 -18.53
CA HIS A 226 -16.26 66.16 -18.78
C HIS A 226 -15.86 67.65 -18.75
N PHE A 227 -14.57 67.95 -18.49
CA PHE A 227 -14.03 69.32 -18.43
C PHE A 227 -13.05 69.64 -19.59
N PHE A 228 -12.84 68.69 -20.51
CA PHE A 228 -12.20 68.85 -21.83
C PHE A 228 -13.22 68.58 -22.93
#